data_AF-A0A942FVZ3-F1
#
_entry.id   AF-A0A942FVZ3-F1
#
_cell.length_a   1.000
_cell.length_b   1.000
_cell.length_c   1.000
_cell.angle_alpha   90.00
_cell.angle_beta   90.00
_cell.angle_gamma   90.00
#
_symmetry.space_group_name_H-M   'P 1'
#
loop_
_entity.id
_entity.type
_entity.pdbx_description
1 polymer ?
#
loop_
_entity_poly.entity_id
_entity_poly.type
_entity_poly.pdbx_seq_one_letter_code
_entity_poly.pdbx_strand_id
1 'polypeptide(L)'
;MQNFAKQLRGLALGGAILMSGPSFAALISTPVPDSLVVDRGAYEWVWASPVAADGSWGAGSAVELNWNFRLPSAAEWIASFTGVNDLHSAFVTGAGSICASGYFSNMFSHCDAGDITQSGGYVWGAPFATNSQSVFAETFLVRDGGGQVPLPATLPLLGLGLLALGLARRK
;
A
#
# COMPACT_ATOMS: atom_id res chain seq x y z
N MET A 1 -72.04 36.23 14.06
CA MET A 1 -70.70 36.49 13.49
C MET A 1 -69.69 35.95 14.51
N GLN A 2 -69.40 34.65 14.44
CA GLN A 2 -68.27 34.03 13.73
C GLN A 2 -66.96 34.02 14.56
N ASN A 3 -66.71 32.84 15.13
CA ASN A 3 -65.42 32.14 15.19
C ASN A 3 -64.29 32.67 16.08
N PHE A 4 -64.27 32.22 17.35
CA PHE A 4 -63.10 32.27 18.26
C PHE A 4 -62.55 30.86 18.61
N ALA A 5 -62.66 29.91 17.68
CA ALA A 5 -62.14 28.56 17.86
C ALA A 5 -61.34 28.14 16.65
N LYS A 6 -60.01 28.26 16.75
CA LYS A 6 -58.96 27.45 16.09
C LYS A 6 -57.70 28.29 15.96
N GLN A 7 -56.68 27.97 16.74
CA GLN A 7 -55.29 27.90 16.27
C GLN A 7 -54.43 27.24 17.35
N LEU A 8 -54.51 25.92 17.40
CA LEU A 8 -53.65 25.08 18.21
C LEU A 8 -53.21 23.93 17.30
N ARG A 9 -52.43 24.26 16.27
CA ARG A 9 -51.82 23.29 15.35
C ARG A 9 -50.53 23.86 14.77
N GLY A 10 -49.44 23.14 15.02
CA GLY A 10 -48.31 23.09 14.10
C GLY A 10 -47.09 23.85 14.57
N LEU A 11 -46.16 23.14 15.22
CA LEU A 11 -44.83 22.88 14.64
C LEU A 11 -44.08 21.91 15.56
N ALA A 12 -44.27 20.61 15.39
CA ALA A 12 -43.26 19.63 15.78
C ALA A 12 -42.37 19.45 14.55
N LEU A 13 -41.44 20.39 14.34
CA LEU A 13 -40.44 20.29 13.28
C LEU A 13 -39.40 19.27 13.75
N GLY A 14 -39.56 18.03 13.31
CA GLY A 14 -38.63 16.94 13.57
C GLY A 14 -37.25 17.27 13.00
N GLY A 15 -36.26 17.40 13.88
CA GLY A 15 -34.86 17.47 13.51
C GLY A 15 -34.37 16.08 13.09
N ALA A 16 -34.46 15.76 11.81
CA ALA A 16 -33.73 14.64 11.24
C ALA A 16 -32.25 15.04 11.10
N ILE A 17 -31.47 14.76 12.15
CA ILE A 17 -30.01 14.83 12.06
C ILE A 17 -29.58 13.64 11.19
N LEU A 18 -29.36 13.92 9.91
CA LEU A 18 -28.69 13.02 8.99
C LEU A 18 -27.23 12.93 9.45
N MET A 19 -26.91 11.87 10.19
CA MET A 19 -25.52 11.52 10.46
C MET A 19 -24.92 10.93 9.18
N SER A 20 -24.32 11.79 8.36
CA SER A 20 -23.41 11.37 7.29
C SER A 20 -22.14 10.83 7.94
N GLY A 21 -22.12 9.53 8.22
CA GLY A 21 -20.91 8.85 8.65
C GLY A 21 -19.87 8.81 7.52
N PRO A 22 -18.56 8.81 7.84
CA PRO A 22 -17.52 8.60 6.83
C PRO A 22 -17.74 7.24 6.17
N SER A 23 -17.79 7.22 4.84
CA SER A 23 -17.81 5.98 4.06
C SER A 23 -16.37 5.60 3.76
N PHE A 24 -15.88 4.54 4.40
CA PHE A 24 -14.58 3.95 4.08
C PHE A 24 -14.78 2.82 3.06
N ALA A 25 -13.93 2.75 2.05
CA ALA A 25 -13.91 1.59 1.17
C ALA A 25 -13.33 0.40 1.94
N ALA A 26 -13.98 -0.76 1.86
CA ALA A 26 -13.40 -1.98 2.40
C ALA A 26 -12.14 -2.30 1.60
N LEU A 27 -11.06 -2.67 2.31
CA LEU A 27 -9.83 -3.11 1.66
C LEU A 27 -10.08 -4.35 0.83
N ILE A 28 -9.42 -4.40 -0.32
CA ILE A 28 -9.41 -5.59 -1.15
C ILE A 28 -8.67 -6.68 -0.36
N SER A 29 -9.37 -7.74 0.02
CA SER A 29 -8.81 -8.84 0.83
C SER A 29 -8.12 -9.92 0.00
N THR A 30 -8.12 -9.79 -1.33
CA THR A 30 -7.41 -10.69 -2.23
C THR A 30 -5.95 -10.25 -2.39
N PRO A 31 -5.04 -11.17 -2.73
CA PRO A 31 -3.66 -10.81 -3.04
C PRO A 31 -3.57 -9.73 -4.11
N VAL A 32 -2.55 -8.87 -4.01
CA VAL A 32 -2.23 -7.87 -5.03
C VAL A 32 -1.92 -8.59 -6.35
N PRO A 33 -2.63 -8.28 -7.45
CA PRO A 33 -2.35 -8.86 -8.76
C PRO A 33 -0.95 -8.51 -9.26
N ASP A 34 -0.31 -9.43 -9.97
CA ASP A 34 1.05 -9.24 -10.51
C ASP A 34 1.15 -8.03 -11.46
N SER A 35 0.05 -7.65 -12.12
CA SER A 35 0.00 -6.44 -12.97
C SER A 35 0.18 -5.12 -12.22
N LEU A 36 0.06 -5.15 -10.88
CA LEU A 36 0.25 -4.00 -9.99
C LEU A 36 1.57 -4.05 -9.22
N VAL A 37 2.40 -5.06 -9.49
CA VAL A 37 3.70 -5.28 -8.84
C VAL A 37 4.81 -4.97 -9.85
N VAL A 38 5.86 -4.29 -9.37
CA VAL A 38 7.03 -3.94 -10.16
C VAL A 38 8.25 -4.68 -9.60
N ASP A 39 8.84 -5.54 -10.43
CA ASP A 39 10.06 -6.28 -10.08
C ASP A 39 11.31 -5.40 -10.25
N ARG A 40 12.14 -5.32 -9.20
CA ARG A 40 13.41 -4.57 -9.19
C ARG A 40 14.49 -5.39 -8.48
N GLY A 41 15.30 -6.09 -9.27
CA GLY A 41 16.40 -6.91 -8.74
C GLY A 41 15.86 -8.07 -7.90
N ALA A 42 16.16 -8.06 -6.60
CA ALA A 42 15.73 -9.08 -5.64
C ALA A 42 14.42 -8.73 -4.91
N TYR A 43 13.72 -7.68 -5.34
CA TYR A 43 12.57 -7.11 -4.63
C TYR A 43 11.38 -6.90 -5.55
N GLU A 44 10.20 -7.05 -4.98
CA GLU A 44 8.91 -6.72 -5.59
C GLU A 44 8.35 -5.47 -4.91
N TRP A 45 7.94 -4.49 -5.72
CA TRP A 45 7.52 -3.18 -5.26
C TRP A 45 6.08 -2.87 -5.67
N VAL A 46 5.38 -2.13 -4.82
CA VAL A 46 4.03 -1.63 -5.09
C VAL A 46 3.90 -0.18 -4.67
N TRP A 47 3.09 0.56 -5.40
CA TRP A 47 2.72 1.91 -5.05
C TRP A 47 1.44 1.91 -4.22
N ALA A 48 1.59 2.16 -2.93
CA ALA A 48 0.59 1.84 -1.92
C ALA A 48 -0.29 3.01 -1.49
N SER A 49 0.13 4.26 -1.67
CA SER A 49 -0.67 5.42 -1.24
C SER A 49 -0.19 6.75 -1.83
N PRO A 50 -1.10 7.70 -2.12
CA PRO A 50 -0.79 9.09 -2.50
C PRO A 50 -0.31 9.98 -1.34
N VAL A 51 -0.11 9.39 -0.15
CA VAL A 51 0.28 10.12 1.05
C VAL A 51 1.28 9.32 1.87
N ALA A 52 1.93 10.03 2.81
CA ALA A 52 2.92 9.44 3.70
C ALA A 52 2.35 8.29 4.53
N ALA A 53 3.18 7.27 4.75
CA ALA A 53 2.78 6.05 5.46
C ALA A 53 2.49 6.25 6.96
N ASP A 54 2.87 7.40 7.51
CA ASP A 54 2.83 7.71 8.94
C ASP A 54 1.43 8.15 9.45
N GLY A 55 0.45 8.25 8.56
CA GLY A 55 -0.91 8.68 8.93
C GLY A 55 -1.03 10.21 9.12
N SER A 56 -0.02 10.99 8.74
CA SER A 56 0.00 12.45 8.94
C SER A 56 -1.10 13.22 8.20
N TRP A 57 -1.70 12.63 7.17
CA TRP A 57 -2.82 13.21 6.44
C TRP A 57 -4.15 13.17 7.21
N GLY A 58 -4.33 12.19 8.10
CA GLY A 58 -5.53 12.06 8.92
C GLY A 58 -5.87 10.62 9.30
N ALA A 59 -6.94 10.45 10.10
CA ALA A 59 -7.40 9.13 10.51
C ALA A 59 -7.78 8.28 9.28
N GLY A 60 -7.16 7.10 9.15
CA GLY A 60 -7.36 6.18 8.02
C GLY A 60 -6.37 6.36 6.86
N SER A 61 -5.49 7.37 6.91
CA SER A 61 -4.51 7.60 5.85
C SER A 61 -3.23 6.76 6.01
N ALA A 62 -3.09 6.05 7.14
CA ALA A 62 -1.98 5.14 7.35
C ALA A 62 -2.11 3.93 6.40
N VAL A 63 -0.97 3.49 5.89
CA VAL A 63 -0.89 2.36 4.97
C VAL A 63 -0.94 1.06 5.76
N GLU A 64 -1.84 0.15 5.36
CA GLU A 64 -1.90 -1.18 5.97
C GLU A 64 -0.83 -2.10 5.39
N LEU A 65 -0.13 -2.85 6.24
CA LEU A 65 0.94 -3.75 5.82
C LEU A 65 0.39 -5.17 5.66
N ASN A 66 0.06 -5.54 4.43
CA ASN A 66 -0.56 -6.81 4.08
C ASN A 66 0.23 -7.55 2.97
N TRP A 67 -0.02 -8.85 2.78
CA TRP A 67 0.59 -9.69 1.74
C TRP A 67 2.12 -9.68 1.70
N ASN A 68 2.74 -9.67 2.88
CA ASN A 68 4.19 -9.61 3.10
C ASN A 68 4.88 -8.35 2.57
N PHE A 69 4.12 -7.33 2.15
CA PHE A 69 4.67 -6.02 1.88
C PHE A 69 4.98 -5.29 3.19
N ARG A 70 6.08 -4.55 3.18
CA ARG A 70 6.59 -3.77 4.30
C ARG A 70 7.17 -2.45 3.81
N LEU A 71 7.42 -1.54 4.75
CA LEU A 71 8.14 -0.33 4.45
C LEU A 71 9.58 -0.67 4.01
N PRO A 72 10.06 -0.06 2.91
CA PRO A 72 11.41 -0.26 2.42
C PRO A 72 12.45 0.41 3.33
N SER A 73 13.57 -0.29 3.52
CA SER A 73 14.78 0.26 4.09
C SER A 73 15.55 1.12 3.07
N ALA A 74 16.46 1.96 3.55
CA ALA A 74 17.32 2.75 2.67
C ALA A 74 18.18 1.87 1.73
N ALA A 75 18.61 0.68 2.20
CA ALA A 75 19.38 -0.25 1.38
C ALA A 75 18.55 -0.83 0.22
N GLU A 76 17.28 -1.14 0.47
CA GLU A 76 16.37 -1.64 -0.57
C GLU A 76 16.06 -0.58 -1.62
N TRP A 77 15.87 0.67 -1.20
CA TRP A 77 15.71 1.79 -2.12
C TRP A 77 16.91 1.91 -3.06
N ILE A 78 18.12 1.94 -2.52
CA ILE A 78 19.36 2.11 -3.29
C ILE A 78 19.64 0.87 -4.16
N ALA A 79 19.29 -0.33 -3.69
CA ALA A 79 19.42 -1.56 -4.47
C ALA A 79 18.42 -1.64 -5.63
N SER A 80 17.24 -1.02 -5.49
CA SER A 80 16.14 -1.14 -6.44
C SER A 80 16.10 0.00 -7.44
N PHE A 81 16.47 1.22 -7.05
CA PHE A 81 16.33 2.42 -7.87
C PHE A 81 17.56 3.32 -7.82
N THR A 82 17.89 3.91 -8.96
CA THR A 82 19.00 4.86 -9.11
C THR A 82 18.59 6.31 -8.80
N GLY A 83 17.30 6.58 -8.67
CA GLY A 83 16.76 7.89 -8.31
C GLY A 83 15.27 8.03 -8.65
N VAL A 84 14.74 9.23 -8.45
CA VAL A 84 13.31 9.54 -8.65
C VAL A 84 12.82 9.27 -10.07
N ASN A 85 13.62 9.63 -11.09
CA ASN A 85 13.23 9.41 -12.49
C ASN A 85 13.11 7.93 -12.85
N ASP A 86 14.00 7.11 -12.29
CA ASP A 86 14.00 5.67 -12.48
C ASP A 86 12.79 5.03 -11.78
N LEU A 87 12.50 5.43 -10.54
CA LEU A 87 11.27 5.05 -9.83
C LEU A 87 10.02 5.43 -10.62
N HIS A 88 9.92 6.69 -11.09
CA HIS A 88 8.80 7.16 -11.90
C HIS A 88 8.63 6.32 -13.16
N SER A 89 9.71 6.06 -13.90
CA SER A 89 9.67 5.24 -15.12
C SER A 89 9.22 3.79 -14.89
N ALA A 90 9.43 3.28 -13.67
CA ALA A 90 9.05 1.93 -13.30
C ALA A 90 7.55 1.81 -13.01
N PHE A 91 6.93 2.86 -12.49
CA PHE A 91 5.52 2.87 -12.07
C PHE A 91 4.59 3.66 -12.99
N VAL A 92 5.12 4.51 -13.88
CA VAL A 92 4.34 5.35 -14.79
C VAL A 92 4.71 5.00 -16.22
N THR A 93 3.76 4.40 -16.92
CA THR A 93 3.93 3.90 -18.29
C THR A 93 3.07 4.71 -19.26
N GLY A 94 3.26 4.50 -20.57
CA GLY A 94 2.38 5.08 -21.59
C GLY A 94 0.92 4.66 -21.47
N ALA A 95 0.62 3.58 -20.73
CA ALA A 95 -0.74 3.10 -20.46
C ALA A 95 -1.33 3.65 -19.15
N GLY A 96 -0.57 4.44 -18.38
CA GLY A 96 -0.96 4.97 -17.08
C GLY A 96 -0.05 4.47 -15.94
N SER A 97 -0.52 4.69 -14.70
CA SER A 97 0.23 4.36 -13.48
C SER A 97 -0.11 2.97 -12.93
N ILE A 98 0.92 2.26 -12.47
CA ILE A 98 0.83 0.97 -11.77
C ILE A 98 0.51 1.27 -10.30
N CYS A 99 -0.78 1.46 -9.99
CA CYS A 99 -1.22 1.89 -8.66
C CYS A 99 -1.90 0.74 -7.90
N ALA A 100 -1.39 0.42 -6.71
CA ALA A 100 -1.94 -0.60 -5.83
C ALA A 100 -2.66 0.00 -4.60
N SER A 101 -2.96 1.30 -4.59
CA SER A 101 -3.43 2.00 -3.39
C SER A 101 -4.68 1.40 -2.76
N GLY A 102 -5.65 0.93 -3.55
CA GLY A 102 -6.88 0.30 -3.04
C GLY A 102 -6.67 -1.02 -2.28
N TYR A 103 -5.47 -1.60 -2.31
CA TYR A 103 -5.10 -2.76 -1.49
C TYR A 103 -4.55 -2.36 -0.12
N PHE A 104 -3.97 -1.17 0.01
CA PHE A 104 -3.23 -0.76 1.20
C PHE A 104 -3.82 0.47 1.91
N SER A 105 -4.82 1.12 1.31
CA SER A 105 -5.54 2.24 1.90
C SER A 105 -7.06 2.05 1.77
N ASN A 106 -7.79 2.35 2.84
CA ASN A 106 -9.26 2.41 2.83
C ASN A 106 -9.80 3.81 2.47
N MET A 107 -8.89 4.78 2.31
CA MET A 107 -9.18 6.18 1.96
C MET A 107 -8.86 6.49 0.50
N PHE A 108 -7.83 5.85 -0.05
CA PHE A 108 -7.31 6.16 -1.37
C PHE A 108 -7.38 4.95 -2.29
N SER A 109 -7.73 5.21 -3.55
CA SER A 109 -7.76 4.23 -4.64
C SER A 109 -6.98 4.72 -5.87
N HIS A 110 -6.17 5.77 -5.69
CA HIS A 110 -5.39 6.44 -6.72
C HIS A 110 -3.97 6.68 -6.21
N CYS A 111 -3.11 7.10 -7.13
CA CYS A 111 -1.70 7.40 -6.89
C CYS A 111 -1.34 8.62 -7.75
N ASP A 112 -0.59 9.59 -7.22
CA ASP A 112 -0.37 10.87 -7.91
C ASP A 112 1.02 10.94 -8.57
N ALA A 113 1.08 10.53 -9.85
CA ALA A 113 2.34 10.49 -10.63
C ALA A 113 3.05 11.84 -10.71
N GLY A 114 2.29 12.93 -10.63
CA GLY A 114 2.85 14.27 -10.55
C GLY A 114 3.81 14.42 -9.37
N ASP A 115 3.47 13.86 -8.21
CA ASP A 115 4.18 14.10 -6.95
C ASP A 115 5.53 13.40 -6.91
N ILE A 116 5.68 12.26 -7.60
CA ILE A 116 6.97 11.62 -7.81
C ILE A 116 7.92 12.57 -8.57
N THR A 117 7.46 13.30 -9.59
CA THR A 117 8.36 14.09 -10.45
C THR A 117 8.54 15.55 -10.02
N GLN A 118 7.72 16.04 -9.10
CA GLN A 118 7.82 17.42 -8.59
C GLN A 118 9.08 17.63 -7.75
N SER A 119 9.86 18.67 -8.09
CA SER A 119 10.94 19.28 -7.29
C SER A 119 11.79 18.31 -6.45
N GLY A 120 12.23 17.21 -7.06
CA GLY A 120 13.10 16.20 -6.45
C GLY A 120 12.39 15.04 -5.73
N GLY A 121 11.08 14.91 -5.90
CA GLY A 121 10.26 13.76 -5.53
C GLY A 121 9.67 13.83 -4.14
N TYR A 122 8.34 13.80 -4.09
CA TYR A 122 7.56 13.55 -2.88
C TYR A 122 7.41 12.04 -2.73
N VAL A 123 8.45 11.37 -2.23
CA VAL A 123 8.46 9.91 -2.07
C VAL A 123 8.84 9.55 -0.64
N TRP A 124 7.91 8.97 0.11
CA TRP A 124 8.06 8.75 1.54
C TRP A 124 9.20 7.78 1.85
N GLY A 125 10.13 8.21 2.71
CA GLY A 125 11.26 7.39 3.17
C GLY A 125 12.32 7.05 2.12
N ALA A 126 12.20 7.54 0.88
CA ALA A 126 13.20 7.31 -0.15
C ALA A 126 14.44 8.20 0.09
N PRO A 127 15.67 7.64 0.12
CA PRO A 127 16.89 8.39 0.42
C PRO A 127 17.31 9.37 -0.69
N PHE A 128 16.79 9.19 -1.90
CA PHE A 128 17.07 10.05 -3.05
C PHE A 128 15.99 11.13 -3.28
N ALA A 129 14.91 11.13 -2.48
CA ALA A 129 13.79 12.05 -2.62
C ALA A 129 13.98 13.28 -1.72
N THR A 130 13.74 14.47 -2.27
CA THR A 130 13.95 15.76 -1.58
C THR A 130 12.85 16.09 -0.59
N ASN A 131 11.64 15.58 -0.80
CA ASN A 131 10.46 15.86 0.04
C ASN A 131 9.91 14.58 0.68
N SER A 132 10.81 13.67 1.08
CA SER A 132 10.48 12.34 1.58
C SER A 132 9.74 12.28 2.91
N GLN A 133 9.45 13.44 3.51
CA GLN A 133 8.73 13.59 4.78
C GLN A 133 7.46 14.46 4.65
N SER A 134 7.05 14.77 3.42
CA SER A 134 5.83 15.56 3.16
C SER A 134 4.57 14.74 3.45
N VAL A 135 3.49 15.40 3.87
CA VAL A 135 2.16 14.76 3.99
C VAL A 135 1.61 14.29 2.64
N PHE A 136 2.11 14.87 1.54
CA PHE A 136 1.82 14.49 0.15
C PHE A 136 2.86 13.51 -0.42
N ALA A 137 3.69 12.90 0.42
CA ALA A 137 4.73 12.00 -0.08
C ALA A 137 4.15 10.64 -0.46
N GLU A 138 4.34 10.26 -1.71
CA GLU A 138 3.94 8.96 -2.27
C GLU A 138 4.59 7.81 -1.50
N THR A 139 3.77 6.85 -1.06
CA THR A 139 4.26 5.69 -0.30
C THR A 139 4.38 4.47 -1.20
N PHE A 140 5.56 3.86 -1.13
CA PHE A 140 5.86 2.58 -1.77
C PHE A 140 6.15 1.53 -0.72
N LEU A 141 5.74 0.30 -1.00
CA LEU A 141 6.05 -0.86 -0.18
C LEU A 141 6.87 -1.86 -0.98
N VAL A 142 7.65 -2.66 -0.25
CA VAL A 142 8.52 -3.68 -0.79
C VAL A 142 8.25 -5.03 -0.15
N ARG A 143 8.48 -6.10 -0.89
CA ARG A 143 8.68 -7.44 -0.37
C ARG A 143 9.85 -8.12 -1.09
N ASP A 144 10.34 -9.20 -0.53
CA ASP A 144 11.39 -9.98 -1.18
C ASP A 144 10.83 -10.59 -2.46
N GLY A 145 11.52 -10.36 -3.57
CA GLY A 145 11.10 -10.75 -4.90
C GLY A 145 11.30 -12.24 -5.15
N GLY A 146 10.36 -12.82 -5.90
CA GLY A 146 10.51 -14.18 -6.40
C GLY A 146 10.19 -15.26 -5.38
N GLY A 147 9.24 -15.04 -4.47
CA GLY A 147 8.64 -16.08 -3.65
C GLY A 147 9.65 -17.05 -3.04
N GLN A 148 10.88 -16.57 -2.76
CA GLN A 148 11.93 -17.37 -2.16
C GLN A 148 11.55 -17.51 -0.70
N VAL A 149 10.51 -18.31 -0.47
CA VAL A 149 10.28 -18.98 0.79
C VAL A 149 11.65 -19.54 1.16
N PRO A 150 12.28 -19.05 2.24
CA PRO A 150 13.56 -19.56 2.66
C PRO A 150 13.42 -21.08 2.69
N LEU A 151 14.17 -21.79 1.84
CA LEU A 151 14.08 -23.24 1.76
C LEU A 151 14.23 -23.72 3.20
N PRO A 152 13.18 -24.32 3.80
CA PRO A 152 13.25 -24.65 5.20
C PRO A 152 14.49 -25.53 5.40
N ALA A 153 15.23 -25.30 6.48
CA ALA A 153 16.49 -26.02 6.76
C ALA A 153 16.31 -27.56 6.76
N THR A 154 15.07 -28.02 6.74
CA THR A 154 14.65 -29.39 6.52
C THR A 154 15.06 -29.98 5.17
N LEU A 155 15.24 -29.19 4.10
CA LEU A 155 15.65 -29.72 2.78
C LEU A 155 17.10 -30.22 2.76
N PRO A 156 18.09 -29.46 3.26
CA PRO A 156 19.43 -29.99 3.50
C PRO A 156 19.43 -31.19 4.45
N LEU A 157 18.64 -31.15 5.52
CA LEU A 157 18.53 -32.26 6.48
C LEU A 157 17.90 -33.52 5.86
N LEU A 158 16.88 -33.37 5.02
CA LEU A 158 16.27 -34.46 4.27
C LEU A 158 17.27 -35.07 3.28
N GLY A 159 18.03 -34.22 2.58
CA GLY A 159 19.11 -34.66 1.70
C GLY A 159 20.18 -35.46 2.45
N LEU A 160 20.62 -34.97 3.61
CA LEU A 160 21.57 -35.68 4.48
C LEU A 160 20.99 -36.99 5.03
N GLY A 161 19.71 -37.01 5.40
CA GLY A 161 19.00 -38.20 5.87
C GLY A 161 18.93 -39.29 4.80
N LEU A 162 18.61 -38.93 3.55
CA LEU A 162 18.58 -39.87 2.43
C LEU A 162 19.98 -40.40 2.08
N LEU A 163 21.01 -39.56 2.16
CA LEU A 163 22.41 -39.97 2.02
C LEU A 163 22.81 -40.99 3.09
N ALA A 164 22.50 -40.71 4.36
CA ALA A 164 22.77 -41.62 5.47
C ALA A 164 22.05 -42.96 5.29
N LEU A 165 20.78 -42.93 4.87
CA LEU A 165 19.98 -44.13 4.60
C LEU A 165 20.55 -44.96 3.43
N GLY A 166 20.98 -44.31 2.36
CA GLY A 166 21.62 -44.94 1.22
C GLY A 166 22.95 -45.61 1.57
N LEU A 167 23.75 -44.98 2.44
CA LEU A 167 24.99 -45.54 2.96
C LEU A 167 24.75 -46.70 3.93
N ALA A 168 23.70 -46.65 4.75
CA ALA A 168 23.34 -47.73 5.68
C ALA A 168 22.95 -49.03 4.97
N ARG A 169 22.44 -48.96 3.74
CA ARG A 169 22.02 -50.12 2.95
C ARG A 169 23.16 -50.92 2.29
N ARG A 170 24.40 -50.40 2.34
CA ARG A 170 25.61 -51.04 1.77
C ARG A 170 26.41 -51.87 2.80
N LYS A 171 25.91 -51.98 4.03
CA LYS A 171 26.42 -52.91 5.05
C LYS A 171 25.48 -54.09 5.18
#